data_AF-A0A7S1H861-F1
#
_entry.id   AF-A0A7S1H861-F1
#
_cell.length_a   1.000
_cell.length_b   1.000
_cell.length_c   1.000
_cell.angle_alpha   90.00
_cell.angle_beta   90.00
_cell.angle_gamma   90.00
#
_symmetry.space_group_name_H-M   'P 1'
#
loop_
_entity.id
_entity.type
_entity.pdbx_description
1 polymer ?
#
loop_
_entity_poly.entity_id
_entity_poly.type
_entity_poly.pdbx_seq_one_letter_code
_entity_poly.pdbx_strand_id
1 'polypeptide(L)'
;GSELHACWKRANDMLTESVDQQGVQALIECVELAKRAHDSAAEEKILLRVAISLHEMGDISGSTEWHHNCLEHSLEHDKWELQIATLDNISYAYLIQGHDKSAGLFAERANNARKVHKMRVAKEMGERGNSAALKRAEEKLSQALATAHEDQLKQQTNQAEEDERKMQEAMQEKLDRIETFIRILKKPPEQRTEPDINKLFQVIENISYFDDRANRVQKREICRRAVYEQHQEGFPMFEYGDLADKAWVILGCTPVLEDYHGSVDIEGEEDEWGEPLPTRVIEVGGLIGEEALDGEPERLCNCIVSDDGQDLIV
;
A
#
# COMPACT_ATOMS: atom_id res chain seq x y z
N GLY A 1 18.56 28.69 -5.56
CA GLY A 1 19.96 28.76 -6.04
C GLY A 1 20.87 27.82 -5.27
N SER A 2 21.46 28.29 -4.16
CA SER A 2 22.40 27.48 -3.34
C SER A 2 21.75 26.25 -2.71
N GLU A 3 20.51 26.38 -2.24
CA GLU A 3 19.73 25.30 -1.61
C GLU A 3 19.38 24.17 -2.59
N LEU A 4 18.86 24.52 -3.78
CA LEU A 4 18.56 23.56 -4.86
C LEU A 4 19.82 22.79 -5.30
N HIS A 5 20.96 23.49 -5.44
CA HIS A 5 22.22 22.85 -5.81
C HIS A 5 22.71 21.86 -4.73
N ALA A 6 22.58 22.23 -3.45
CA ALA A 6 22.93 21.36 -2.34
C ALA A 6 22.01 20.12 -2.25
N CYS A 7 20.70 20.31 -2.46
CA CYS A 7 19.71 19.23 -2.57
C CYS A 7 20.08 18.26 -3.70
N TRP A 8 20.28 18.79 -4.91
CA TRP A 8 20.58 18.01 -6.10
C TRP A 8 21.88 17.20 -5.95
N LYS A 9 22.91 17.81 -5.37
CA LYS A 9 24.17 17.12 -5.10
C LYS A 9 23.96 15.95 -4.13
N ARG A 10 23.28 16.20 -3.00
CA ARG A 10 22.97 15.17 -2.00
C ARG A 10 22.19 14.01 -2.60
N ALA A 11 21.13 14.30 -3.35
CA ALA A 11 20.31 13.28 -3.99
C ALA A 11 21.10 12.42 -4.98
N ASN A 12 22.01 13.03 -5.77
CA ASN A 12 22.87 12.25 -6.67
C ASN A 12 23.96 11.45 -5.94
N ASP A 13 24.53 11.98 -4.87
CA ASP A 13 25.51 11.24 -4.07
C ASP A 13 24.86 9.97 -3.50
N MET A 14 23.63 10.07 -2.98
CA MET A 14 22.84 8.91 -2.52
C MET A 14 22.59 7.90 -3.64
N LEU A 15 22.11 8.35 -4.80
CA LEU A 15 21.82 7.48 -5.95
C LEU A 15 23.05 6.87 -6.61
N THR A 16 24.25 7.40 -6.34
CA THR A 16 25.51 6.82 -6.83
C THR A 16 25.93 5.62 -5.97
N GLU A 17 25.59 5.63 -4.69
CA GLU A 17 25.87 4.54 -3.76
C GLU A 17 24.85 3.40 -3.90
N SER A 18 23.56 3.74 -3.96
CA SER A 18 22.47 2.81 -4.24
C SER A 18 21.27 3.54 -4.81
N VAL A 19 20.66 3.00 -5.87
CA VAL A 19 19.35 3.48 -6.33
C VAL A 19 18.28 2.91 -5.42
N ASP A 20 17.83 3.72 -4.45
CA ASP A 20 16.83 3.34 -3.46
C ASP A 20 15.77 4.43 -3.26
N GLN A 21 14.78 4.09 -2.44
CA GLN A 21 13.63 4.95 -2.17
C GLN A 21 14.02 6.27 -1.51
N GLN A 22 15.09 6.29 -0.70
CA GLN A 22 15.56 7.52 -0.03
C GLN A 22 16.19 8.48 -1.03
N GLY A 23 17.00 7.95 -1.97
CA GLY A 23 17.58 8.74 -3.05
C GLY A 23 16.51 9.32 -3.99
N VAL A 24 15.47 8.54 -4.31
CA VAL A 24 14.33 9.02 -5.10
C VAL A 24 13.55 10.10 -4.36
N GLN A 25 13.26 9.90 -3.06
CA GLN A 25 12.56 10.90 -2.26
C GLN A 25 13.32 12.24 -2.20
N ALA A 26 14.65 12.18 -2.07
CA ALA A 26 15.50 13.37 -2.12
C ALA A 26 15.42 14.09 -3.47
N LEU A 27 15.32 13.38 -4.60
CA LEU A 27 15.09 14.01 -5.90
C LEU A 27 13.72 14.69 -5.98
N ILE A 28 12.66 14.07 -5.45
CA ILE A 28 11.31 14.65 -5.42
C ILE A 28 11.31 15.98 -4.67
N GLU A 29 12.01 16.04 -3.53
CA GLU A 29 12.20 17.30 -2.80
C GLU A 29 12.89 18.37 -3.65
N CYS A 30 13.89 17.97 -4.46
CA CYS A 30 14.57 18.90 -5.35
C CYS A 30 13.64 19.42 -6.47
N VAL A 31 12.65 18.65 -6.94
CA VAL A 31 11.62 19.13 -7.90
C VAL A 31 10.85 20.29 -7.29
N GLU A 32 10.38 20.13 -6.06
CA GLU A 32 9.61 21.18 -5.35
C GLU A 32 10.45 22.43 -5.07
N LEU A 33 11.75 22.27 -4.86
CA LEU A 33 12.68 23.41 -4.75
C LEU A 33 12.91 24.10 -6.10
N ALA A 34 12.99 23.35 -7.21
CA ALA A 34 13.13 23.91 -8.55
C ALA A 34 11.89 24.71 -8.97
N LYS A 35 10.69 24.18 -8.70
CA LYS A 35 9.40 24.89 -8.90
C LYS A 35 9.34 26.19 -8.12
N ARG A 36 9.66 26.17 -6.82
CA ARG A 36 9.70 27.36 -5.96
C ARG A 36 10.72 28.40 -6.44
N ALA A 37 11.83 27.95 -7.03
CA ALA A 37 12.83 28.82 -7.61
C ALA A 37 12.48 29.31 -9.03
N HIS A 38 11.38 28.81 -9.62
CA HIS A 38 11.01 29.01 -11.02
C HIS A 38 12.17 28.64 -11.99
N ASP A 39 12.96 27.63 -11.64
CA ASP A 39 14.08 27.14 -12.44
C ASP A 39 13.64 25.97 -13.31
N SER A 40 12.96 26.28 -14.41
CA SER A 40 12.42 25.32 -15.36
C SER A 40 13.49 24.35 -15.92
N ALA A 41 14.74 24.81 -16.09
CA ALA A 41 15.82 23.97 -16.60
C ALA A 41 16.34 22.98 -15.57
N ALA A 42 16.32 23.34 -14.28
CA ALA A 42 16.63 22.41 -13.20
C ALA A 42 15.48 21.42 -12.98
N GLU A 43 14.24 21.90 -12.94
CA GLU A 43 13.04 21.07 -12.81
C GLU A 43 13.00 19.96 -13.86
N GLU A 44 13.26 20.32 -15.13
CA GLU A 44 13.38 19.40 -16.26
C GLU A 44 14.32 18.22 -15.99
N LYS A 45 15.54 18.52 -15.55
CA LYS A 45 16.58 17.52 -15.29
C LYS A 45 16.24 16.62 -14.12
N ILE A 46 15.61 17.19 -13.09
CA ILE A 46 15.25 16.47 -11.88
C ILE A 46 14.09 15.52 -12.18
N LEU A 47 13.05 15.99 -12.87
CA LEU A 47 11.91 15.17 -13.31
C LEU A 47 12.37 13.93 -14.07
N LEU A 48 13.23 14.13 -15.08
CA LEU A 48 13.78 13.02 -15.86
C LEU A 48 14.59 12.05 -14.98
N ARG A 49 15.39 12.57 -14.04
CA ARG A 49 16.20 11.73 -13.15
C ARG A 49 15.35 10.92 -12.17
N VAL A 50 14.25 11.47 -11.65
CA VAL A 50 13.29 10.73 -10.82
C VAL A 50 12.72 9.55 -11.61
N ALA A 51 12.22 9.81 -12.82
CA ALA A 51 11.61 8.78 -13.67
C ALA A 51 12.59 7.64 -14.00
N ILE A 52 13.85 7.96 -14.30
CA ILE A 52 14.91 6.96 -14.55
C ILE A 52 15.22 6.16 -13.27
N SER A 53 15.33 6.82 -12.13
CA SER A 53 15.68 6.15 -10.87
C SER A 53 14.59 5.17 -10.43
N LEU A 54 13.31 5.53 -10.59
CA LEU A 54 12.18 4.63 -10.37
C LEU A 54 12.22 3.42 -11.31
N HIS A 55 12.58 3.64 -12.57
CA HIS A 55 12.76 2.55 -13.53
C HIS A 55 13.86 1.58 -13.09
N GLU A 56 15.01 2.10 -12.67
CA GLU A 56 16.16 1.33 -12.17
C GLU A 56 15.81 0.51 -10.92
N MET A 57 14.88 1.01 -10.10
CA MET A 57 14.32 0.28 -8.94
C MET A 57 13.28 -0.77 -9.30
N GLY A 58 12.85 -0.83 -10.57
CA GLY A 58 11.76 -1.71 -11.02
C GLY A 58 10.36 -1.17 -10.77
N ASP A 59 10.21 0.05 -10.25
CA ASP A 59 8.91 0.74 -10.19
C ASP A 59 8.57 1.36 -11.54
N ILE A 60 8.13 0.50 -12.46
CA ILE A 60 7.78 0.90 -13.84
C ILE A 60 6.55 1.81 -13.84
N SER A 61 5.62 1.63 -12.91
CA SER A 61 4.41 2.44 -12.79
C SER A 61 4.74 3.87 -12.37
N GLY A 62 5.50 4.04 -11.28
CA GLY A 62 5.99 5.35 -10.84
C GLY A 62 6.88 6.01 -11.90
N SER A 63 7.78 5.25 -12.53
CA SER A 63 8.60 5.76 -13.64
C SER A 63 7.76 6.33 -14.79
N THR A 64 6.68 5.64 -15.16
CA THR A 64 5.76 6.08 -16.23
C THR A 64 5.09 7.40 -15.86
N GLU A 65 4.60 7.53 -14.62
CA GLU A 65 3.98 8.75 -14.10
C GLU A 65 4.94 9.95 -14.16
N TRP A 66 6.17 9.78 -13.68
CA TRP A 66 7.16 10.85 -13.70
C TRP A 66 7.63 11.21 -15.11
N HIS A 67 7.64 10.25 -16.04
CA HIS A 67 7.83 10.58 -17.45
C HIS A 67 6.66 11.40 -18.01
N HIS A 68 5.41 11.17 -17.62
CA HIS A 68 4.31 12.04 -18.03
C HIS A 68 4.42 13.46 -17.46
N ASN A 69 4.83 13.62 -16.20
CA ASN A 69 5.11 14.94 -15.63
C ASN A 69 6.22 15.67 -16.40
N CYS A 70 7.28 14.93 -16.79
CA CYS A 70 8.34 15.45 -17.66
C CYS A 70 7.81 15.87 -19.04
N LEU A 71 6.87 15.12 -19.60
CA LEU A 71 6.23 15.44 -20.88
C LEU A 71 5.39 16.72 -20.77
N GLU A 72 4.58 16.85 -19.72
CA GLU A 72 3.79 18.05 -19.45
C GLU A 72 4.68 19.29 -19.33
N HIS A 73 5.71 19.24 -18.47
CA HIS A 73 6.68 20.32 -18.31
C HIS A 73 7.35 20.69 -19.64
N SER A 74 7.76 19.69 -20.42
CA SER A 74 8.39 19.92 -21.72
C SER A 74 7.46 20.56 -22.75
N LEU A 75 6.15 20.35 -22.63
CA LEU A 75 5.14 20.97 -23.49
C LEU A 75 4.91 22.43 -23.10
N GLU A 76 4.82 22.72 -21.80
CA GLU A 76 4.68 24.09 -21.30
C GLU A 76 5.84 25.00 -21.71
N HIS A 77 7.04 24.43 -21.84
CA HIS A 77 8.27 25.16 -22.15
C HIS A 77 8.79 24.98 -23.60
N ASP A 78 8.01 24.36 -24.49
CA ASP A 78 8.38 24.04 -25.90
C ASP A 78 9.74 23.34 -26.07
N LYS A 79 10.07 22.42 -25.15
CA LYS A 79 11.31 21.64 -25.10
C LYS A 79 11.22 20.37 -25.96
N TRP A 80 11.25 20.54 -27.29
CA TRP A 80 11.00 19.44 -28.24
C TRP A 80 11.94 18.22 -28.10
N GLU A 81 13.22 18.42 -27.73
CA GLU A 81 14.19 17.33 -27.52
C GLU A 81 13.74 16.43 -26.39
N LEU A 82 13.33 17.07 -25.29
CA LEU A 82 12.82 16.38 -24.12
C LEU A 82 11.47 15.74 -24.40
N GLN A 83 10.57 16.40 -25.12
CA GLN A 83 9.29 15.81 -25.54
C GLN A 83 9.51 14.48 -26.26
N ILE A 84 10.43 14.43 -27.24
CA ILE A 84 10.74 13.21 -27.99
C ILE A 84 11.31 12.13 -27.07
N ALA A 85 12.33 12.45 -26.28
CA ALA A 85 12.96 11.49 -25.38
C ALA A 85 11.96 10.92 -24.36
N THR A 86 11.09 11.78 -23.83
CA THR A 86 10.09 11.41 -22.84
C THR A 86 9.00 10.54 -23.46
N LEU A 87 8.53 10.84 -24.68
CA LEU A 87 7.57 10.00 -25.39
C LEU A 87 8.12 8.59 -25.68
N ASP A 88 9.40 8.48 -26.04
CA ASP A 88 10.05 7.18 -26.23
C ASP A 88 10.15 6.40 -24.91
N ASN A 89 10.48 7.08 -23.80
CA ASN A 89 10.54 6.46 -22.47
C ASN A 89 9.16 5.99 -21.99
N ILE A 90 8.11 6.80 -22.19
CA ILE A 90 6.72 6.41 -21.88
C ILE A 90 6.31 5.19 -22.71
N SER A 91 6.63 5.20 -24.01
CA SER A 91 6.36 4.07 -24.90
C SER A 91 7.01 2.79 -24.39
N TYR A 92 8.29 2.88 -23.99
CA TYR A 92 9.04 1.75 -23.45
C TYR A 92 8.49 1.25 -22.13
N ALA A 93 8.11 2.15 -21.21
CA ALA A 93 7.54 1.78 -19.92
C ALA A 93 6.19 1.06 -20.09
N TYR A 94 5.32 1.53 -21.00
CA TYR A 94 4.08 0.83 -21.32
C TYR A 94 4.32 -0.53 -21.97
N LEU A 95 5.36 -0.69 -22.78
CA LEU A 95 5.71 -1.98 -23.37
C LEU A 95 6.09 -2.99 -22.28
N ILE A 96 6.86 -2.57 -21.27
CA ILE A 96 7.24 -3.42 -20.13
C ILE A 96 6.01 -3.81 -19.28
N GLN A 97 5.06 -2.90 -19.13
CA GLN A 97 3.79 -3.17 -18.43
C GLN A 97 2.83 -4.07 -19.24
N GLY A 98 3.15 -4.43 -20.48
CA GLY A 98 2.28 -5.22 -21.37
C GLY A 98 1.13 -4.41 -22.00
N HIS A 99 1.23 -3.07 -22.00
CA HIS A 99 0.25 -2.15 -22.56
C HIS A 99 0.58 -1.82 -24.03
N ASP A 100 0.61 -2.84 -24.91
CA ASP A 100 1.07 -2.74 -26.30
C ASP A 100 0.42 -1.60 -27.11
N LYS A 101 -0.88 -1.37 -26.91
CA LYS A 101 -1.63 -0.30 -27.61
C LYS A 101 -1.11 1.08 -27.21
N SER A 102 -0.92 1.30 -25.92
CA SER A 102 -0.40 2.56 -25.38
C SER A 102 1.04 2.77 -25.82
N ALA A 103 1.88 1.72 -25.73
CA ALA A 103 3.26 1.76 -26.21
C ALA A 103 3.36 2.19 -27.68
N GLY A 104 2.56 1.59 -28.57
CA GLY A 104 2.50 1.94 -29.98
C GLY A 104 2.06 3.39 -30.23
N LEU A 105 1.07 3.87 -29.49
CA LEU A 105 0.57 5.25 -29.59
C LEU A 105 1.66 6.28 -29.22
N PHE A 106 2.38 6.06 -28.13
CA PHE A 106 3.47 6.95 -27.70
C PHE A 106 4.67 6.90 -28.66
N ALA A 107 5.00 5.73 -29.22
CA ALA A 107 6.02 5.62 -30.27
C ALA A 107 5.63 6.38 -31.56
N GLU A 108 4.36 6.33 -31.96
CA GLU A 108 3.88 7.10 -33.11
C GLU A 108 3.99 8.62 -32.85
N ARG A 109 3.62 9.06 -31.64
CA ARG A 109 3.75 10.46 -31.21
C ARG A 109 5.19 10.93 -31.21
N ALA A 110 6.13 10.14 -30.69
CA ALA A 110 7.57 10.45 -30.74
C ALA A 110 8.06 10.61 -32.18
N ASN A 111 7.63 9.73 -33.09
CA ASN A 111 7.95 9.82 -34.51
C ASN A 111 7.38 11.08 -35.17
N ASN A 112 6.15 11.47 -34.81
CA ASN A 112 5.53 12.68 -35.32
C ASN A 112 6.23 13.95 -34.78
N ALA A 113 6.63 13.97 -33.50
CA ALA A 113 7.44 15.03 -32.92
C ALA A 113 8.80 15.18 -33.62
N ARG A 114 9.49 14.07 -33.89
CA ARG A 114 10.75 14.07 -34.68
C ARG A 114 10.55 14.67 -36.08
N LYS A 115 9.43 14.39 -36.75
CA LYS A 115 9.12 14.96 -38.08
C LYS A 115 8.89 16.47 -38.00
N VAL A 116 8.07 16.92 -37.04
CA VAL A 116 7.80 18.35 -36.81
C VAL A 116 9.10 19.11 -36.52
N HIS A 117 9.94 18.55 -35.65
CA HIS A 117 11.23 19.15 -35.35
C HIS A 117 12.14 19.29 -36.58
N LYS A 118 12.28 18.23 -37.40
CA LYS A 118 13.03 18.29 -38.66
C LYS A 118 12.53 19.41 -39.58
N MET A 119 11.21 19.61 -39.65
CA MET A 119 10.61 20.69 -40.45
C MET A 119 10.92 22.08 -39.88
N ARG A 120 11.00 22.23 -38.54
CA ARG A 120 11.37 23.48 -37.87
C ARG A 120 12.83 23.86 -38.17
N VAL A 121 13.75 22.90 -38.03
CA VAL A 121 15.18 23.09 -38.34
C VAL A 121 15.41 23.43 -39.81
N ALA A 122 14.75 22.73 -40.74
CA ALA A 122 14.83 23.05 -42.17
C ALA A 122 14.38 24.50 -42.48
N LYS A 123 13.31 24.97 -41.82
CA LYS A 123 12.83 26.34 -41.96
C LYS A 123 13.83 27.36 -41.40
N GLU A 124 14.45 27.09 -40.24
CA GLU A 124 15.48 27.95 -39.64
C GLU A 124 16.74 28.05 -40.51
N MET A 125 17.10 26.96 -41.20
CA MET A 125 18.19 26.93 -42.18
C MET A 125 17.85 27.63 -43.51
N GLY A 126 16.67 28.24 -43.64
CA GLY A 126 16.28 29.01 -44.82
C GLY A 126 15.87 28.16 -46.03
N GLU A 127 15.63 26.86 -45.84
CA GLU A 127 15.04 26.02 -46.87
C GLU A 127 13.61 26.51 -47.14
N ARG A 128 13.16 26.46 -48.41
CA ARG A 128 11.77 26.82 -48.78
C ARG A 128 10.80 25.75 -48.29
N GLY A 129 10.64 25.66 -46.98
CA GLY A 129 9.63 24.84 -46.33
C GLY A 129 8.26 25.51 -46.43
N ASN A 130 7.23 24.70 -46.69
CA ASN A 130 5.85 25.16 -46.68
C ASN A 130 5.43 25.52 -45.24
N SER A 131 5.51 26.79 -44.86
CA SER A 131 5.19 27.25 -43.50
C SER A 131 3.77 26.90 -43.05
N ALA A 132 2.83 26.69 -43.97
CA ALA A 132 1.49 26.22 -43.65
C ALA A 132 1.45 24.72 -43.31
N ALA A 133 2.34 23.91 -43.90
CA ALA A 133 2.45 22.49 -43.58
C ALA A 133 3.08 22.26 -42.20
N LEU A 134 4.10 23.05 -41.83
CA LEU A 134 4.69 23.02 -40.49
C LEU A 134 3.64 23.36 -39.43
N LYS A 135 2.92 24.47 -39.60
CA LYS A 135 1.90 24.92 -38.64
C LYS A 135 0.80 23.86 -38.42
N ARG A 136 0.32 23.22 -39.50
CA ARG A 136 -0.67 22.13 -39.39
C ARG A 136 -0.11 20.89 -38.69
N ALA A 137 1.18 20.60 -38.86
CA ALA A 137 1.82 19.46 -38.20
C ALA A 137 2.01 19.74 -36.70
N GLU A 138 2.38 20.97 -36.32
CA GLU A 138 2.46 21.43 -34.94
C GLU A 138 1.09 21.38 -34.25
N GLU A 139 0.03 21.89 -34.89
CA GLU A 139 -1.34 21.83 -34.36
C GLU A 139 -1.81 20.39 -34.15
N LYS A 140 -1.56 19.49 -35.10
CA LYS A 140 -1.91 18.07 -34.97
C LYS A 140 -1.16 17.37 -33.85
N LEU A 141 0.14 17.66 -33.71
CA LEU A 141 0.96 17.08 -32.64
C LEU A 141 0.49 17.59 -31.27
N SER A 142 0.26 18.89 -31.13
CA SER A 142 -0.25 19.51 -29.91
C SER A 142 -1.61 18.89 -29.50
N GLN A 143 -2.53 18.73 -30.45
CA GLN A 143 -3.82 18.09 -30.19
C GLN A 143 -3.66 16.61 -29.77
N ALA A 144 -2.75 15.87 -30.41
CA ALA A 144 -2.50 14.47 -30.09
C ALA A 144 -1.82 14.27 -28.74
N LEU A 145 -1.04 15.25 -28.27
CA LEU A 145 -0.41 15.23 -26.95
C LEU A 145 -1.39 15.61 -25.84
N ALA A 146 -2.29 16.58 -26.09
CA ALA A 146 -3.34 16.94 -25.14
C ALA A 146 -4.31 15.78 -24.84
N THR A 147 -4.70 15.02 -25.87
CA THR A 147 -5.56 13.83 -25.66
C THR A 147 -4.85 12.69 -24.94
N ALA A 148 -3.52 12.59 -25.05
CA ALA A 148 -2.72 11.58 -24.35
C ALA A 148 -2.86 11.68 -22.83
N HIS A 149 -2.76 12.91 -22.34
CA HIS A 149 -2.81 13.23 -20.93
C HIS A 149 -4.21 12.93 -20.36
N GLU A 150 -5.26 13.27 -21.09
CA GLU A 150 -6.63 12.99 -20.68
C GLU A 150 -6.94 11.48 -20.62
N ASP A 151 -6.43 10.70 -21.57
CA ASP A 151 -6.62 9.25 -21.61
C ASP A 151 -5.87 8.55 -20.45
N GLN A 152 -4.68 9.03 -20.08
CA GLN A 152 -3.93 8.53 -18.92
C GLN A 152 -4.68 8.83 -17.62
N LEU A 153 -5.14 10.07 -17.44
CA LEU A 153 -5.84 10.48 -16.22
C LEU A 153 -7.06 9.58 -16.00
N LYS A 154 -7.84 9.35 -17.06
CA LYS A 154 -9.00 8.45 -17.03
C LYS A 154 -8.62 7.01 -16.69
N GLN A 155 -7.51 6.50 -17.23
CA GLN A 155 -7.06 5.14 -16.94
C GLN A 155 -6.62 4.99 -15.47
N GLN A 156 -5.92 5.98 -14.91
CA GLN A 156 -5.52 5.99 -13.50
C GLN A 156 -6.74 6.07 -12.56
N THR A 157 -7.70 6.95 -12.86
CA THR A 157 -8.92 7.09 -12.04
C THR A 157 -9.74 5.80 -12.05
N ASN A 158 -9.98 5.20 -13.22
CA ASN A 158 -10.76 3.97 -13.31
C ASN A 158 -10.10 2.81 -12.56
N GLN A 159 -8.76 2.71 -12.59
CA GLN A 159 -8.04 1.68 -11.86
C GLN A 159 -8.15 1.88 -10.34
N ALA A 160 -7.99 3.11 -9.86
CA ALA A 160 -8.14 3.44 -8.43
C ALA A 160 -9.56 3.14 -7.92
N GLU A 161 -10.59 3.52 -8.67
CA GLU A 161 -11.99 3.22 -8.33
C GLU A 161 -12.27 1.71 -8.30
N GLU A 162 -11.67 0.94 -9.22
CA GLU A 162 -11.82 -0.51 -9.25
C GLU A 162 -11.13 -1.18 -8.06
N ASP A 163 -9.94 -0.72 -7.68
CA ASP A 163 -9.19 -1.24 -6.54
C ASP A 163 -9.89 -0.88 -5.22
N GLU A 164 -10.43 0.34 -5.09
CA GLU A 164 -11.25 0.73 -3.94
C GLU A 164 -12.51 -0.15 -3.83
N ARG A 165 -13.21 -0.38 -4.95
CA ARG A 165 -14.38 -1.27 -4.98
C ARG A 165 -14.03 -2.69 -4.55
N LYS A 166 -12.93 -3.26 -5.05
CA LYS A 166 -12.46 -4.61 -4.64
C LYS A 166 -12.12 -4.66 -3.16
N MET A 167 -11.51 -3.62 -2.61
CA MET A 167 -11.21 -3.51 -1.19
C MET A 167 -12.48 -3.46 -0.34
N GLN A 168 -13.47 -2.66 -0.76
CA GLN A 168 -14.77 -2.58 -0.08
C GLN A 168 -15.54 -3.91 -0.14
N GLU A 169 -15.56 -4.57 -1.29
CA GLU A 169 -16.19 -5.89 -1.46
C GLU A 169 -15.51 -6.94 -0.56
N ALA A 170 -14.18 -6.97 -0.50
CA ALA A 170 -13.43 -7.88 0.37
C ALA A 170 -13.65 -7.59 1.87
N MET A 171 -13.76 -6.32 2.25
CA MET A 171 -14.08 -5.91 3.61
C MET A 171 -15.51 -6.32 4.00
N GLN A 172 -16.48 -6.11 3.12
CA GLN A 172 -17.85 -6.54 3.35
C GLN A 172 -17.95 -8.06 3.48
N GLU A 173 -17.24 -8.81 2.64
CA GLU A 173 -17.21 -10.28 2.75
C GLU A 173 -16.63 -10.74 4.11
N LYS A 174 -15.59 -10.07 4.61
CA LYS A 174 -15.04 -10.35 5.94
C LYS A 174 -16.07 -10.10 7.06
N LEU A 175 -16.79 -8.99 7.00
CA LEU A 175 -17.85 -8.65 7.97
C LEU A 175 -18.98 -9.69 7.95
N ASP A 176 -19.47 -10.05 6.77
CA ASP A 176 -20.56 -11.04 6.62
C ASP A 176 -20.15 -12.44 7.15
N ARG A 177 -18.86 -12.80 7.01
CA ARG A 177 -18.28 -14.02 7.59
C ARG A 177 -18.31 -13.95 9.12
N ILE A 178 -17.81 -12.87 9.71
CA ILE A 178 -17.80 -12.65 11.17
C ILE A 178 -19.22 -12.70 11.74
N GLU A 179 -20.18 -11.98 11.14
CA GLU A 179 -21.58 -11.99 11.57
C GLU A 179 -22.18 -13.41 11.55
N THR A 180 -21.85 -14.18 10.50
CA THR A 180 -22.28 -15.57 10.42
C THR A 180 -21.69 -16.43 11.54
N PHE A 181 -20.43 -16.23 11.92
CA PHE A 181 -19.79 -16.93 13.04
C PHE A 181 -20.46 -16.62 14.37
N ILE A 182 -20.64 -15.33 14.68
CA ILE A 182 -21.28 -14.88 15.92
C ILE A 182 -22.69 -15.48 16.03
N ARG A 183 -23.47 -15.43 14.94
CA ARG A 183 -24.82 -16.02 14.92
C ARG A 183 -24.81 -17.52 15.22
N ILE A 184 -23.79 -18.24 14.79
CA ILE A 184 -23.65 -19.68 15.08
C ILE A 184 -23.25 -19.90 16.55
N LEU A 185 -22.27 -19.15 17.06
CA LEU A 185 -21.79 -19.32 18.42
C LEU A 185 -22.82 -18.90 19.47
N LYS A 186 -23.72 -17.96 19.13
CA LYS A 186 -24.90 -17.61 19.94
C LYS A 186 -25.90 -18.77 20.08
N LYS A 187 -25.81 -19.82 19.24
CA LYS A 187 -26.58 -21.05 19.47
C LYS A 187 -25.95 -21.86 20.60
N PRO A 188 -26.76 -22.46 21.50
CA PRO A 188 -26.26 -23.43 22.47
C PRO A 188 -25.48 -24.56 21.78
N PRO A 189 -24.39 -25.07 22.39
CA PRO A 189 -23.60 -26.20 21.88
C PRO A 189 -24.43 -27.37 21.35
N GLU A 190 -25.51 -27.73 22.05
CA GLU A 190 -26.39 -28.86 21.74
C GLU A 190 -27.26 -28.63 20.51
N GLN A 191 -27.42 -27.37 20.09
CA GLN A 191 -28.27 -26.97 18.95
C GLN A 191 -27.48 -26.70 17.68
N ARG A 192 -26.15 -26.83 17.71
CA ARG A 192 -25.30 -26.61 16.53
C ARG A 192 -25.37 -27.80 15.59
N THR A 193 -25.66 -27.50 14.33
CA THR A 193 -25.74 -28.49 13.26
C THR A 193 -24.36 -28.75 12.65
N GLU A 194 -24.16 -29.87 11.97
CA GLU A 194 -22.89 -30.15 11.28
C GLU A 194 -22.45 -29.05 10.28
N PRO A 195 -23.37 -28.41 9.52
CA PRO A 195 -23.05 -27.20 8.75
C PRO A 195 -22.53 -26.02 9.59
N ASP A 196 -23.06 -25.83 10.79
CA ASP A 196 -22.60 -24.80 11.71
C ASP A 196 -21.16 -25.09 12.17
N ILE A 197 -20.88 -26.36 12.54
CA ILE A 197 -19.54 -26.81 12.93
C ILE A 197 -18.54 -26.67 11.79
N ASN A 198 -18.93 -27.01 10.56
CA ASN A 198 -18.06 -26.88 9.39
C ASN A 198 -17.68 -25.42 9.11
N LYS A 199 -18.58 -24.48 9.37
CA LYS A 199 -18.25 -23.06 9.28
C LYS A 199 -17.22 -22.71 10.35
N LEU A 200 -17.52 -22.92 11.63
CA LEU A 200 -16.61 -22.60 12.75
C LEU A 200 -15.21 -23.21 12.57
N PHE A 201 -15.18 -24.44 12.06
CA PHE A 201 -13.95 -25.16 11.80
C PHE A 201 -13.01 -24.42 10.83
N GLN A 202 -13.52 -23.66 9.86
CA GLN A 202 -12.69 -22.89 8.94
C GLN A 202 -11.89 -21.78 9.64
N VAL A 203 -12.34 -21.30 10.81
CA VAL A 203 -11.59 -20.30 11.60
C VAL A 203 -10.59 -21.01 12.49
N ILE A 204 -11.06 -21.99 13.27
CA ILE A 204 -10.22 -22.76 14.21
C ILE A 204 -9.08 -23.49 13.49
N GLU A 205 -9.28 -23.91 12.24
CA GLU A 205 -8.25 -24.57 11.43
C GLU A 205 -7.06 -23.64 11.13
N ASN A 206 -7.27 -22.32 11.07
CA ASN A 206 -6.24 -21.33 10.75
C ASN A 206 -5.54 -20.74 11.99
N ILE A 207 -5.90 -21.16 13.20
CA ILE A 207 -5.23 -20.70 14.42
C ILE A 207 -3.96 -21.53 14.60
N SER A 208 -2.82 -20.88 14.44
CA SER A 208 -1.48 -21.51 14.44
C SER A 208 -1.20 -22.32 15.70
N TYR A 209 -1.75 -21.90 16.85
CA TYR A 209 -1.63 -22.64 18.12
C TYR A 209 -2.07 -24.10 18.01
N PHE A 210 -3.11 -24.38 17.22
CA PHE A 210 -3.69 -25.72 17.13
C PHE A 210 -3.00 -26.63 16.11
N ASP A 211 -2.07 -26.14 15.28
CA ASP A 211 -1.54 -26.92 14.16
C ASP A 211 -0.77 -28.16 14.59
N ASP A 212 0.04 -28.05 15.65
CA ASP A 212 0.81 -29.17 16.21
C ASP A 212 0.17 -29.75 17.49
N ARG A 213 -0.82 -29.06 18.06
CA ARG A 213 -1.41 -29.40 19.38
C ARG A 213 -2.76 -30.09 19.30
N ALA A 214 -3.51 -29.91 18.21
CA ALA A 214 -4.84 -30.48 18.06
C ALA A 214 -5.06 -31.08 16.67
N ASN A 215 -5.46 -32.36 16.64
CA ASN A 215 -5.88 -33.00 15.40
C ASN A 215 -7.27 -32.49 14.95
N ARG A 216 -7.65 -32.82 13.71
CA ARG A 216 -8.94 -32.43 13.12
C ARG A 216 -10.15 -32.80 13.98
N VAL A 217 -10.12 -33.93 14.69
CA VAL A 217 -11.23 -34.36 15.56
C VAL A 217 -11.33 -33.46 16.80
N GLN A 218 -10.20 -33.12 17.42
CA GLN A 218 -10.14 -32.20 18.56
C GLN A 218 -10.58 -30.78 18.16
N LYS A 219 -10.06 -30.25 17.05
CA LYS A 219 -10.47 -28.93 16.51
C LYS A 219 -11.99 -28.86 16.26
N ARG A 220 -12.61 -29.95 15.78
CA ARG A 220 -14.08 -30.04 15.63
C ARG A 220 -14.82 -30.09 16.96
N GLU A 221 -14.26 -30.76 17.97
CA GLU A 221 -14.88 -30.80 19.30
C GLU A 221 -14.81 -29.44 19.98
N ILE A 222 -13.73 -28.68 19.79
CA ILE A 222 -13.64 -27.27 20.19
C ILE A 222 -14.79 -26.48 19.57
N CYS A 223 -15.03 -26.61 18.26
CA CYS A 223 -16.14 -25.92 17.58
C CYS A 223 -17.53 -26.27 18.17
N ARG A 224 -17.71 -27.48 18.70
CA ARG A 224 -18.97 -27.90 19.33
C ARG A 224 -19.18 -27.23 20.68
N ARG A 225 -18.12 -27.05 21.46
CA ARG A 225 -18.18 -26.56 22.84
C ARG A 225 -17.96 -25.06 22.98
N ALA A 226 -17.28 -24.47 22.00
CA ALA A 226 -16.95 -23.06 21.90
C ALA A 226 -18.13 -22.16 22.32
N VAL A 227 -17.95 -21.18 23.19
CA VAL A 227 -19.01 -20.27 23.64
C VAL A 227 -18.69 -18.86 23.23
N TYR A 228 -19.70 -18.14 22.76
CA TYR A 228 -19.55 -16.72 22.49
C TYR A 228 -19.68 -15.90 23.76
N GLU A 229 -18.70 -15.04 24.02
CA GLU A 229 -18.72 -14.02 25.07
C GLU A 229 -18.57 -12.62 24.46
N GLN A 230 -19.19 -11.61 25.08
CA GLN A 230 -19.10 -10.21 24.68
C GLN A 230 -18.76 -9.38 25.91
N HIS A 231 -17.73 -8.54 25.78
CA HIS A 231 -17.21 -7.70 26.87
C HIS A 231 -17.17 -6.23 26.44
N GLN A 232 -17.13 -5.33 27.42
CA GLN A 232 -17.03 -3.89 27.20
C GLN A 232 -15.57 -3.44 27.38
N GLU A 233 -15.23 -2.25 26.88
CA GLU A 233 -13.95 -1.62 27.16
C GLU A 233 -13.66 -1.58 28.68
N GLY A 234 -12.42 -1.88 29.06
CA GLY A 234 -11.97 -1.94 30.43
C GLY A 234 -12.38 -3.20 31.20
N PHE A 235 -13.02 -4.18 30.54
CA PHE A 235 -13.35 -5.45 31.18
C PHE A 235 -12.08 -6.28 31.46
N PRO A 236 -11.82 -6.69 32.71
CA PRO A 236 -10.72 -7.59 33.04
C PRO A 236 -11.12 -9.01 32.66
N MET A 237 -10.48 -9.57 31.64
CA MET A 237 -10.74 -10.94 31.19
C MET A 237 -10.24 -11.96 32.20
N PHE A 238 -9.04 -11.75 32.72
CA PHE A 238 -8.43 -12.49 33.81
C PHE A 238 -7.29 -11.68 34.43
N GLU A 239 -6.99 -11.96 35.69
CA GLU A 239 -5.89 -11.37 36.43
C GLU A 239 -4.81 -12.42 36.72
N TYR A 240 -3.59 -11.96 36.98
CA TYR A 240 -2.48 -12.79 37.42
C TYR A 240 -2.87 -13.63 38.65
N GLY A 241 -2.58 -14.93 38.60
CA GLY A 241 -2.92 -15.87 39.67
C GLY A 241 -4.36 -16.38 39.65
N ASP A 242 -5.22 -15.90 38.75
CA ASP A 242 -6.54 -16.51 38.53
C ASP A 242 -6.37 -17.95 38.02
N LEU A 243 -7.38 -18.80 38.25
CA LEU A 243 -7.38 -20.16 37.72
C LEU A 243 -7.38 -20.12 36.18
N ALA A 244 -6.48 -20.89 35.56
CA ALA A 244 -6.43 -21.02 34.11
C ALA A 244 -7.46 -22.04 33.61
N ASP A 245 -8.72 -21.62 33.50
CA ASP A 245 -9.87 -22.48 33.17
C ASP A 245 -10.43 -22.31 31.75
N LYS A 246 -10.06 -21.23 31.06
CA LYS A 246 -10.57 -20.84 29.74
C LYS A 246 -9.46 -20.35 28.81
N ALA A 247 -9.64 -20.48 27.51
CA ALA A 247 -8.84 -19.78 26.51
C ALA A 247 -9.79 -19.03 25.58
N TRP A 248 -9.35 -17.90 25.03
CA TRP A 248 -10.20 -17.07 24.18
C TRP A 248 -9.61 -16.91 22.78
N VAL A 249 -10.44 -17.06 21.76
CA VAL A 249 -10.14 -16.62 20.39
C VAL A 249 -10.76 -15.26 20.15
N ILE A 250 -9.97 -14.32 19.68
CA ILE A 250 -10.36 -12.92 19.46
C ILE A 250 -11.10 -12.80 18.13
N LEU A 251 -12.32 -12.24 18.11
CA LEU A 251 -13.07 -12.04 16.87
C LEU A 251 -13.24 -10.57 16.46
N GLY A 252 -13.24 -9.65 17.42
CA GLY A 252 -13.49 -8.23 17.12
C GLY A 252 -13.12 -7.26 18.25
N CYS A 253 -12.27 -7.67 19.19
CA CYS A 253 -11.73 -6.82 20.24
C CYS A 253 -10.20 -6.78 20.21
N THR A 254 -9.65 -5.81 20.92
CA THR A 254 -8.21 -5.62 21.11
C THR A 254 -7.88 -5.89 22.58
N PRO A 255 -7.64 -7.16 22.97
CA PRO A 255 -7.15 -7.45 24.30
C PRO A 255 -5.71 -6.97 24.43
N VAL A 256 -5.41 -6.41 25.59
CA VAL A 256 -4.08 -5.98 26.00
C VAL A 256 -3.64 -6.85 27.16
N LEU A 257 -2.46 -7.45 27.01
CA LEU A 257 -1.81 -8.16 28.08
C LEU A 257 -0.95 -7.17 28.88
N GLU A 258 -1.27 -7.04 30.16
CA GLU A 258 -0.46 -6.29 31.12
C GLU A 258 0.35 -7.32 31.93
N ASP A 259 1.66 -7.29 31.79
CA ASP A 259 2.54 -8.09 32.65
C ASP A 259 2.54 -7.49 34.06
N TYR A 260 2.24 -8.31 35.07
CA TYR A 260 2.40 -7.90 36.46
C TYR A 260 3.91 -7.80 36.76
N HIS A 261 4.39 -6.58 37.07
CA HIS A 261 5.74 -6.25 37.55
C HIS A 261 6.05 -6.89 38.94
N GLY A 262 5.94 -8.21 39.06
CA GLY A 262 6.18 -8.96 40.29
C GLY A 262 7.45 -9.81 40.30
N SER A 263 8.04 -10.12 39.15
CA SER A 263 9.25 -10.93 39.10
C SER A 263 10.12 -10.63 37.88
N VAL A 264 11.25 -9.95 38.15
CA VAL A 264 12.50 -9.89 37.37
C VAL A 264 12.47 -9.00 36.11
N ASP A 265 13.01 -7.80 36.27
CA ASP A 265 13.77 -6.98 35.29
C ASP A 265 13.49 -7.23 33.80
N ILE A 266 12.38 -6.68 33.29
CA ILE A 266 12.26 -6.30 31.88
C ILE A 266 11.92 -4.81 31.89
N GLU A 267 12.84 -3.98 31.41
CA GLU A 267 12.60 -2.55 31.19
C GLU A 267 11.46 -2.43 30.16
N GLY A 268 10.27 -2.05 30.60
CA GLY A 268 9.17 -1.72 29.70
C GLY A 268 9.54 -0.47 28.90
N GLU A 269 9.27 -0.47 27.60
CA GLU A 269 9.43 0.74 26.79
C GLU A 269 8.35 1.75 27.22
N GLU A 270 8.78 2.95 27.60
CA GLU A 270 7.89 4.09 27.88
C GLU A 270 7.71 4.90 26.58
N ASP A 271 6.52 5.48 26.37
CA ASP A 271 6.32 6.42 25.27
C ASP A 271 7.03 7.78 25.54
N GLU A 272 6.99 8.72 24.57
CA GLU A 272 7.59 10.05 24.74
C GLU A 272 7.04 10.88 25.93
N TRP A 273 5.97 10.39 26.58
CA TRP A 273 5.30 11.02 27.72
C TRP A 273 5.47 10.26 29.04
N GLY A 274 6.20 9.13 29.05
CA GLY A 274 6.44 8.34 30.25
C GLY A 274 5.29 7.40 30.63
N GLU A 275 4.36 7.12 29.71
CA GLU A 275 3.29 6.15 29.93
C GLU A 275 3.80 4.74 29.54
N PRO A 276 3.47 3.69 30.33
CA PRO A 276 3.89 2.33 30.03
C PRO A 276 3.26 1.86 28.72
N LEU A 277 4.09 1.43 27.75
CA LEU A 277 3.56 0.87 26.52
C LEU A 277 2.90 -0.49 26.82
N PRO A 278 1.68 -0.75 26.32
CA PRO A 278 1.03 -2.05 26.46
C PRO A 278 1.92 -3.15 25.86
N THR A 279 2.30 -4.13 26.69
CA THR A 279 3.38 -5.09 26.38
C THR A 279 3.07 -5.97 25.17
N ARG A 280 1.78 -6.26 24.91
CA ARG A 280 1.34 -7.01 23.72
C ARG A 280 -0.12 -6.78 23.38
N VAL A 281 -0.36 -6.34 22.14
CA VAL A 281 -1.70 -6.32 21.52
C VAL A 281 -1.90 -7.61 20.73
N ILE A 282 -3.08 -8.24 20.87
CA ILE A 282 -3.39 -9.48 20.16
C ILE A 282 -4.46 -9.21 19.11
N GLU A 283 -4.11 -9.53 17.86
CA GLU A 283 -4.97 -9.29 16.70
C GLU A 283 -6.15 -10.27 16.63
N VAL A 284 -7.16 -9.90 15.84
CA VAL A 284 -8.30 -10.77 15.51
C VAL A 284 -7.82 -12.10 14.92
N GLY A 285 -8.39 -13.20 15.41
CA GLY A 285 -7.97 -14.57 15.11
C GLY A 285 -6.87 -15.08 16.03
N GLY A 286 -6.27 -14.22 16.86
CA GLY A 286 -5.34 -14.58 17.91
C GLY A 286 -6.00 -15.40 19.02
N LEU A 287 -5.16 -16.14 19.76
CA LEU A 287 -5.54 -16.92 20.94
C LEU A 287 -4.90 -16.28 22.17
N ILE A 288 -5.65 -16.22 23.27
CA ILE A 288 -5.15 -15.84 24.60
C ILE A 288 -5.60 -16.84 25.66
N GLY A 289 -4.87 -16.88 26.77
CA GLY A 289 -5.20 -17.78 27.87
C GLY A 289 -4.87 -19.23 27.57
N GLU A 290 -3.92 -19.49 26.68
CA GLU A 290 -3.46 -20.82 26.28
C GLU A 290 -2.99 -21.69 27.47
N GLU A 291 -2.65 -21.09 28.61
CA GLU A 291 -2.31 -21.77 29.86
C GLU A 291 -3.39 -22.78 30.26
N ALA A 292 -4.66 -22.43 30.05
CA ALA A 292 -5.79 -23.30 30.35
C ALA A 292 -5.83 -24.55 29.46
N LEU A 293 -5.27 -24.47 28.26
CA LEU A 293 -5.17 -25.59 27.32
C LEU A 293 -3.92 -26.44 27.56
N ASP A 294 -2.86 -25.81 28.10
CA ASP A 294 -1.59 -26.47 28.42
C ASP A 294 -1.60 -27.16 29.80
N GLY A 295 -2.65 -26.93 30.59
CA GLY A 295 -2.83 -27.56 31.90
C GLY A 295 -2.06 -26.86 33.02
N GLU A 296 -1.67 -25.61 32.79
CA GLU A 296 -1.16 -24.74 33.84
C GLU A 296 -2.28 -24.42 34.84
N PRO A 297 -1.97 -24.28 36.13
CA PRO A 297 -3.01 -24.07 37.14
C PRO A 297 -3.50 -22.62 37.21
N GLU A 298 -2.64 -21.65 36.90
CA GLU A 298 -2.83 -20.23 37.17
C GLU A 298 -2.44 -19.35 35.97
N ARG A 299 -3.03 -18.15 35.87
CA ARG A 299 -2.71 -17.14 34.86
C ARG A 299 -1.39 -16.46 35.16
N LEU A 300 -0.61 -16.23 34.10
CA LEU A 300 0.74 -15.66 34.18
C LEU A 300 0.79 -14.14 33.96
N CYS A 301 -0.31 -13.53 33.51
CA CYS A 301 -0.43 -12.10 33.26
C CYS A 301 -1.87 -11.61 33.48
N ASN A 302 -2.07 -10.29 33.43
CA ASN A 302 -3.40 -9.69 33.37
C ASN A 302 -3.82 -9.50 31.91
N CYS A 303 -5.12 -9.59 31.63
CA CYS A 303 -5.66 -9.29 30.31
C CYS A 303 -6.88 -8.37 30.43
N ILE A 304 -6.84 -7.21 29.76
CA ILE A 304 -7.92 -6.22 29.76
C ILE A 304 -8.33 -5.92 28.33
N VAL A 305 -9.62 -5.71 28.11
CA VAL A 305 -10.14 -5.27 26.80
C VAL A 305 -9.90 -3.76 26.63
N SER A 306 -9.13 -3.37 25.61
CA SER A 306 -8.70 -1.96 25.43
C SER A 306 -9.62 -1.09 24.57
N ASP A 307 -10.52 -1.70 23.80
CA ASP A 307 -11.51 -1.01 22.97
C ASP A 307 -12.89 -1.65 23.14
N ASP A 308 -13.95 -0.93 22.75
CA ASP A 308 -15.29 -1.48 22.67
C ASP A 308 -15.36 -2.55 21.56
N GLY A 309 -14.90 -3.74 21.91
CA GLY A 309 -14.66 -4.84 21.00
C GLY A 309 -15.59 -6.00 21.30
N GLN A 310 -16.52 -6.23 20.38
CA GLN A 310 -17.46 -7.32 20.43
C GLN A 310 -16.69 -8.62 20.08
N ASP A 311 -16.92 -9.68 20.85
CA ASP A 311 -16.88 -11.07 20.39
C ASP A 311 -15.59 -11.84 20.72
N LEU A 312 -15.74 -12.74 21.69
CA LEU A 312 -14.74 -13.75 22.04
C LEU A 312 -15.34 -15.15 21.90
N ILE A 313 -14.49 -16.12 21.55
CA ILE A 313 -14.82 -17.55 21.66
C ILE A 313 -14.08 -18.14 22.85
N VAL A 314 -14.81 -18.66 23.84
CA VAL A 314 -14.29 -19.52 24.93
C VAL A 314 -14.31 -20.99 24.56
#